data_AF-A0A3N5HVH2-F1
#
_entry.id   AF-A0A3N5HVH2-F1
#
_cell.length_a   1.000
_cell.length_b   1.000
_cell.length_c   1.000
_cell.angle_alpha   90.00
_cell.angle_beta   90.00
_cell.angle_gamma   90.00
#
_symmetry.space_group_name_H-M   'P 1'
#
loop_
_entity.id
_entity.type
_entity.pdbx_description
1 polymer ?
#
loop_
_entity_poly.entity_id
_entity_poly.type
_entity_poly.pdbx_seq_one_letter_code
_entity_poly.pdbx_strand_id
1 'polypeptide(L)'
;MNSYQNEQLETLTMIRQHLDALGAAEISKLKIGIEDYLLFRDQVTHFLENHFTAICIQKCYQNRLSACCTKDGIITFFADMVINALVSDNADLDRLEHAIRQPADSAKCIYLSETGCGWNIKPVVCEFFLCDEAEKKAFNGNPDALQQWKKFKNAKQTYTWPDKIVLFEILERYFMDMGCKSPLMYLHYSPGLVRIRKGRHTEVSHSGF
;
A
#
# COMPACT_ATOMS: atom_id res chain seq x y z
N MET A 1 8.96 21.14 -3.90
CA MET A 1 8.51 19.74 -4.03
C MET A 1 9.08 19.15 -5.30
N ASN A 2 9.55 17.90 -5.24
CA ASN A 2 9.98 17.16 -6.43
C ASN A 2 8.75 16.55 -7.17
N SER A 3 8.98 15.94 -8.33
CA SER A 3 7.90 15.31 -9.12
C SER A 3 7.17 14.24 -8.32
N TYR A 4 7.89 13.40 -7.58
CA TYR A 4 7.32 12.35 -6.74
C TYR A 4 6.34 12.92 -5.69
N GLN A 5 6.73 13.96 -4.95
CA GLN A 5 5.85 14.63 -3.98
C GLN A 5 4.61 15.22 -4.64
N ASN A 6 4.75 15.84 -5.83
CA ASN A 6 3.61 16.38 -6.57
C ASN A 6 2.64 15.26 -6.95
N GLU A 7 3.13 14.13 -7.47
CA GLU A 7 2.30 12.98 -7.83
C GLU A 7 1.52 12.43 -6.62
N GLN A 8 2.18 12.32 -5.46
CA GLN A 8 1.52 11.84 -4.24
C GLN A 8 0.46 12.85 -3.74
N LEU A 9 0.78 14.14 -3.74
CA LEU A 9 -0.11 15.19 -3.27
C LEU A 9 -1.34 15.36 -4.17
N GLU A 10 -1.14 15.41 -5.49
CA GLU A 10 -2.23 15.52 -6.46
C GLU A 10 -3.18 14.33 -6.36
N THR A 11 -2.64 13.12 -6.19
CA THR A 11 -3.45 11.91 -6.02
C THR A 11 -4.26 11.96 -4.72
N LEU A 12 -3.62 12.31 -3.59
CA LEU A 12 -4.32 12.44 -2.30
C LEU A 12 -5.45 13.48 -2.39
N THR A 13 -5.15 14.66 -2.95
CA THR A 13 -6.13 15.75 -3.11
C THR A 13 -7.32 15.32 -3.96
N MET A 14 -7.06 14.66 -5.09
CA MET A 14 -8.10 14.13 -5.98
C MET A 14 -8.99 13.12 -5.26
N ILE A 15 -8.40 12.16 -4.54
CA ILE A 15 -9.17 11.16 -3.79
C ILE A 15 -10.06 11.82 -2.74
N ARG A 16 -9.52 12.76 -1.96
CA ARG A 16 -10.27 13.51 -0.94
C ARG A 16 -11.48 14.21 -1.55
N GLN A 17 -11.27 14.99 -2.62
CA GLN A 17 -12.35 15.71 -3.31
C GLN A 17 -13.46 14.79 -3.81
N HIS A 18 -13.09 13.63 -4.38
CA HIS A 18 -14.07 12.67 -4.86
C HIS A 18 -14.81 11.99 -3.71
N LEU A 19 -14.13 11.60 -2.63
CA LEU A 19 -14.77 11.00 -1.46
C LEU A 19 -15.73 11.99 -0.77
N ASP A 20 -15.36 13.27 -0.66
CA ASP A 20 -16.21 14.32 -0.07
C ASP A 20 -17.49 14.56 -0.89
N ALA A 21 -17.43 14.33 -2.20
CA ALA A 21 -18.58 14.44 -3.09
C ALA A 21 -19.50 13.20 -3.09
N LEU A 22 -19.06 12.08 -2.50
CA LEU A 22 -19.87 10.86 -2.43
C LEU A 22 -20.90 10.91 -1.30
N GLY A 23 -22.07 10.36 -1.56
CA GLY A 23 -23.08 10.14 -0.53
C GLY A 23 -22.63 9.05 0.47
N ALA A 24 -23.15 9.12 1.70
CA ALA A 24 -22.80 8.18 2.77
C ALA A 24 -23.01 6.69 2.39
N ALA A 25 -24.01 6.39 1.56
CA ALA A 25 -24.25 5.04 1.08
C ALA A 25 -23.12 4.51 0.16
N GLU A 26 -22.56 5.36 -0.70
CA GLU A 26 -21.44 4.99 -1.57
C GLU A 26 -20.16 4.80 -0.76
N ILE A 27 -19.88 5.71 0.18
CA ILE A 27 -18.78 5.54 1.14
C ILE A 27 -18.91 4.23 1.90
N SER A 28 -20.11 3.90 2.38
CA SER A 28 -20.36 2.64 3.08
C SER A 28 -20.09 1.43 2.19
N LYS A 29 -20.48 1.46 0.91
CA LYS A 29 -20.19 0.37 -0.04
C LYS A 29 -18.70 0.19 -0.27
N LEU A 30 -17.96 1.29 -0.44
CA LEU A 30 -16.51 1.24 -0.59
C LEU A 30 -15.82 0.66 0.65
N LYS A 31 -16.27 1.06 1.85
CA LYS A 31 -15.78 0.49 3.12
C LYS A 31 -16.03 -1.01 3.22
N ILE A 32 -17.24 -1.46 2.94
CA ILE A 32 -17.58 -2.90 2.92
C ILE A 32 -16.68 -3.64 1.92
N GLY A 33 -16.46 -3.05 0.74
CA GLY A 33 -15.61 -3.64 -0.30
C GLY A 33 -14.13 -3.82 0.06
N ILE A 34 -13.65 -3.17 1.12
CA ILE A 34 -12.26 -3.29 1.59
C ILE A 34 -12.11 -4.09 2.89
N GLU A 35 -13.19 -4.55 3.53
CA GLU A 35 -13.15 -5.22 4.84
C GLU A 35 -12.22 -6.44 4.87
N ASP A 36 -12.32 -7.33 3.88
CA ASP A 36 -11.44 -8.51 3.79
C ASP A 36 -9.96 -8.13 3.67
N TYR A 37 -9.67 -7.03 2.97
CA TYR A 37 -8.32 -6.52 2.86
C TYR A 37 -7.83 -5.94 4.19
N LEU A 38 -8.69 -5.21 4.91
CA LEU A 38 -8.36 -4.67 6.23
C LEU A 38 -8.06 -5.80 7.22
N LEU A 39 -8.87 -6.86 7.24
CA LEU A 39 -8.63 -8.04 8.07
C LEU A 39 -7.29 -8.71 7.73
N PHE A 40 -6.99 -8.85 6.44
CA PHE A 40 -5.69 -9.35 6.00
C PHE A 40 -4.52 -8.47 6.48
N ARG A 41 -4.66 -7.14 6.38
CA ARG A 41 -3.62 -6.19 6.82
C ARG A 41 -3.42 -6.20 8.33
N ASP A 42 -4.47 -6.39 9.10
CA ASP A 42 -4.41 -6.56 10.56
C ASP A 42 -3.62 -7.82 10.95
N GLN A 43 -3.92 -8.97 10.31
CA GLN A 43 -3.18 -10.22 10.53
C GLN A 43 -1.68 -10.10 10.20
N VAL A 44 -1.35 -9.39 9.11
CA VAL A 44 0.04 -9.12 8.74
C VAL A 44 0.70 -8.22 9.79
N THR A 45 0.01 -7.18 10.25
CA THR A 45 0.52 -6.26 11.28
C THR A 45 0.85 -7.01 12.56
N HIS A 46 -0.07 -7.82 13.07
CA HIS A 46 0.16 -8.63 14.26
C HIS A 46 1.31 -9.63 14.08
N PHE A 47 1.44 -10.25 12.90
CA PHE A 47 2.60 -11.10 12.61
C PHE A 47 3.91 -10.33 12.68
N LEU A 48 3.97 -9.14 12.05
CA LEU A 48 5.16 -8.29 12.07
C LEU A 48 5.48 -7.81 13.49
N GLU A 49 4.46 -7.47 14.28
CA GLU A 49 4.63 -7.06 15.67
C GLU A 49 5.29 -8.16 16.50
N ASN A 50 4.79 -9.40 16.37
CA ASN A 50 5.25 -10.55 17.14
C ASN A 50 6.66 -11.02 16.77
N HIS A 51 7.06 -10.89 15.51
CA HIS A 51 8.32 -11.45 15.02
C HIS A 51 9.42 -10.42 14.74
N PHE A 52 9.05 -9.15 14.48
CA PHE A 52 9.99 -8.14 13.98
C PHE A 52 10.16 -6.93 14.90
N THR A 53 9.23 -6.63 15.81
CA THR A 53 9.32 -5.42 16.66
C THR A 53 10.63 -5.33 17.42
N ALA A 54 11.02 -6.37 18.16
CA ALA A 54 12.27 -6.36 18.93
C ALA A 54 13.51 -6.19 18.03
N ILE A 55 13.50 -6.83 16.86
CA ILE A 55 14.60 -6.77 15.87
C ILE A 55 14.72 -5.35 15.29
N CYS A 56 13.59 -4.76 14.92
CA CYS A 56 13.50 -3.44 14.31
C CYS A 56 13.74 -2.31 15.33
N ILE A 57 13.29 -2.43 16.59
CA ILE A 57 13.54 -1.43 17.65
C ILE A 57 15.04 -1.30 17.92
N GLN A 58 15.73 -2.43 18.11
CA GLN A 58 17.15 -2.46 18.46
C GLN A 58 18.03 -1.84 17.36
N LYS A 59 17.60 -1.88 16.09
CA LYS A 59 18.40 -1.44 14.95
C LYS A 59 17.93 -0.16 14.27
N CYS A 60 16.64 -0.01 14.05
CA CYS A 60 16.08 1.06 13.21
C CYS A 60 15.59 2.25 14.05
N TYR A 61 14.89 2.00 15.17
CA TYR A 61 14.29 3.07 15.98
C TYR A 61 15.32 3.79 16.87
N GLN A 62 16.27 3.04 17.45
CA GLN A 62 17.32 3.65 18.29
C GLN A 62 18.41 4.35 17.48
N ASN A 63 18.76 3.84 16.28
CA ASN A 63 19.87 4.38 15.47
C ASN A 63 19.42 5.28 14.31
N ARG A 64 18.11 5.49 14.11
CA ARG A 64 17.50 6.25 12.99
C ARG A 64 17.93 5.79 11.59
N LEU A 65 18.44 4.56 11.48
CA LEU A 65 19.00 4.02 10.25
C LEU A 65 17.96 3.47 9.28
N SER A 66 16.70 3.30 9.70
CA SER A 66 15.60 2.61 8.98
C SER A 66 15.86 2.40 7.48
N ALA A 67 16.59 1.34 7.13
CA ALA A 67 16.94 1.04 5.74
C ALA A 67 15.67 0.79 4.91
N CYS A 68 14.62 0.32 5.59
CA CYS A 68 13.25 0.12 5.08
C CYS A 68 12.44 1.41 4.88
N CYS A 69 12.88 2.56 5.40
CA CYS A 69 12.22 3.86 5.21
C CYS A 69 13.18 4.88 4.58
N THR A 70 13.97 4.43 3.61
CA THR A 70 14.85 5.28 2.80
C THR A 70 14.05 6.00 1.70
N LYS A 71 14.54 7.17 1.27
CA LYS A 71 13.89 8.05 0.29
C LYS A 71 13.54 7.32 -1.01
N ASP A 72 12.36 7.61 -1.56
CA ASP A 72 11.89 7.24 -2.92
C ASP A 72 11.89 5.73 -3.28
N GLY A 73 12.12 4.82 -2.32
CA GLY A 73 12.33 3.40 -2.61
C GLY A 73 11.07 2.54 -2.76
N ILE A 74 9.89 3.05 -2.42
CA ILE A 74 8.66 2.24 -2.33
C ILE A 74 7.52 2.91 -3.09
N ILE A 75 6.99 2.19 -4.08
CA ILE A 75 5.80 2.61 -4.83
C ILE A 75 4.58 2.66 -3.90
N THR A 76 3.75 3.68 -4.10
CA THR A 76 2.42 3.79 -3.48
C THR A 76 1.39 3.63 -4.58
N PHE A 77 0.51 2.63 -4.49
CA PHE A 77 -0.57 2.50 -5.45
C PHE A 77 -1.66 3.52 -5.18
N PHE A 78 -2.41 3.90 -6.22
CA PHE A 78 -3.62 4.70 -6.05
C PHE A 78 -4.59 4.06 -5.03
N ALA A 79 -4.76 2.74 -5.11
CA ALA A 79 -5.59 1.99 -4.18
C ALA A 79 -5.10 2.05 -2.71
N ASP A 80 -3.79 2.14 -2.46
CA ASP A 80 -3.28 2.34 -1.10
C ASP A 80 -3.82 3.66 -0.52
N MET A 81 -3.77 4.75 -1.29
CA MET A 81 -4.29 6.06 -0.87
C MET A 81 -5.79 6.05 -0.65
N VAL A 82 -6.56 5.40 -1.54
CA VAL A 82 -8.03 5.27 -1.39
C VAL A 82 -8.36 4.54 -0.09
N ILE A 83 -7.74 3.39 0.16
CA ILE A 83 -7.98 2.58 1.35
C ILE A 83 -7.63 3.37 2.61
N ASN A 84 -6.47 4.04 2.63
CA ASN A 84 -6.09 4.87 3.77
C ASN A 84 -7.08 6.02 3.98
N ALA A 85 -7.53 6.70 2.94
CA ALA A 85 -8.50 7.78 3.05
C ALA A 85 -9.88 7.30 3.55
N LEU A 86 -10.31 6.10 3.19
CA LEU A 86 -11.58 5.53 3.68
C LEU A 86 -11.55 5.25 5.19
N VAL A 87 -10.39 4.91 5.75
CA VAL A 87 -10.25 4.55 7.18
C VAL A 87 -9.72 5.69 8.05
N SER A 88 -9.34 6.82 7.46
CA SER A 88 -8.75 7.96 8.16
C SER A 88 -9.78 9.05 8.40
N ASP A 89 -9.59 9.84 9.46
CA ASP A 89 -10.31 11.10 9.61
C ASP A 89 -9.63 12.24 8.84
N ASN A 90 -10.26 13.42 8.81
CA ASN A 90 -9.68 14.58 8.13
C ASN A 90 -8.35 15.04 8.74
N ALA A 91 -8.19 14.91 10.06
CA ALA A 91 -6.97 15.34 10.73
C ALA A 91 -5.78 14.42 10.39
N ASP A 92 -6.02 13.11 10.26
CA ASP A 92 -5.04 12.14 9.74
C ASP A 92 -4.62 12.49 8.31
N LEU A 93 -5.59 12.79 7.44
CA LEU A 93 -5.31 13.13 6.05
C LEU A 93 -4.58 14.47 5.90
N ASP A 94 -4.90 15.46 6.74
CA ASP A 94 -4.19 16.73 6.79
C ASP A 94 -2.74 16.56 7.27
N ARG A 95 -2.49 15.66 8.24
CA ARG A 95 -1.12 15.29 8.66
C ARG A 95 -0.35 14.62 7.53
N LEU A 96 -0.99 13.69 6.81
CA LEU A 96 -0.37 13.01 5.67
C LEU A 96 -0.02 14.00 4.55
N GLU A 97 -0.95 14.91 4.23
CA GLU A 97 -0.74 15.98 3.26
C GLU A 97 0.43 16.89 3.68
N HIS A 98 0.47 17.29 4.95
CA HIS A 98 1.55 18.11 5.49
C HIS A 98 2.91 17.41 5.34
N ALA A 99 2.99 16.11 5.67
CA ALA A 99 4.22 15.34 5.52
C ALA A 99 4.70 15.28 4.06
N ILE A 100 3.77 15.09 3.10
CA ILE A 100 4.10 15.11 1.66
C ILE A 100 4.66 16.48 1.25
N ARG A 101 4.04 17.58 1.71
CA ARG A 101 4.45 18.95 1.36
C ARG A 101 5.78 19.34 2.00
N GLN A 102 5.97 18.96 3.26
CA GLN A 102 7.10 19.33 4.11
C GLN A 102 7.67 18.07 4.80
N PRO A 103 8.41 17.21 4.08
CA PRO A 103 9.03 16.04 4.67
C PRO A 103 9.97 16.43 5.82
N ALA A 104 9.89 15.72 6.94
CA ALA A 104 10.73 15.99 8.11
C ALA A 104 12.23 15.81 7.83
N ASP A 105 12.56 14.88 6.95
CA ASP A 105 13.92 14.63 6.48
C ASP A 105 13.90 14.32 4.98
N SER A 106 14.57 15.17 4.19
CA SER A 106 14.67 15.03 2.74
C SER A 106 15.39 13.75 2.27
N ALA A 107 16.08 13.04 3.15
CA ALA A 107 16.75 11.75 2.90
C ALA A 107 15.91 10.53 3.32
N LYS A 108 14.71 10.75 3.87
CA LYS A 108 13.81 9.69 4.33
C LYS A 108 12.51 9.66 3.51
N CYS A 109 11.68 8.67 3.81
CA CYS A 109 10.33 8.57 3.27
C CYS A 109 9.53 9.86 3.54
N ILE A 110 8.86 10.39 2.52
CA ILE A 110 8.08 11.65 2.62
C ILE A 110 6.88 11.55 3.56
N TYR A 111 6.50 10.34 3.96
CA TYR A 111 5.40 10.09 4.89
C TYR A 111 5.87 9.92 6.34
N LEU A 112 7.18 9.99 6.59
CA LEU A 112 7.75 9.82 7.92
C LEU A 112 7.81 11.18 8.62
N SER A 113 7.21 11.26 9.80
CA SER A 113 7.30 12.39 10.72
C SER A 113 8.06 11.99 11.99
N GLU A 114 8.22 12.95 12.91
CA GLU A 114 8.79 12.69 14.24
C GLU A 114 7.98 11.69 15.07
N THR A 115 6.67 11.59 14.82
CA THR A 115 5.76 10.66 15.50
C THR A 115 5.63 9.31 14.78
N GLY A 116 6.36 9.10 13.67
CA GLY A 116 6.33 7.87 12.90
C GLY A 116 5.70 8.03 11.51
N CYS A 117 5.23 6.92 10.94
CA CYS A 117 4.59 6.93 9.63
C CYS A 117 3.24 7.64 9.70
N GLY A 118 2.96 8.57 8.78
CA GLY A 118 1.68 9.28 8.71
C GLY A 118 0.52 8.47 8.12
N TRP A 119 0.75 7.22 7.70
CA TRP A 119 -0.29 6.33 7.21
C TRP A 119 -0.97 5.58 8.36
N ASN A 120 -2.30 5.58 8.39
CA ASN A 120 -3.07 4.69 9.24
C ASN A 120 -2.95 3.24 8.77
N ILE A 121 -2.94 3.04 7.45
CA ILE A 121 -2.62 1.75 6.83
C ILE A 121 -1.50 1.98 5.84
N LYS A 122 -0.30 1.47 6.13
CA LYS A 122 0.87 1.68 5.28
C LYS A 122 0.61 1.18 3.85
N PRO A 123 1.27 1.74 2.83
CA PRO A 123 1.22 1.16 1.49
C PRO A 123 1.61 -0.32 1.53
N VAL A 124 0.93 -1.16 0.78
CA VAL A 124 1.09 -2.62 0.85
C VAL A 124 2.51 -3.06 0.54
N VAL A 125 3.22 -2.35 -0.34
CA VAL A 125 4.63 -2.64 -0.65
C VAL A 125 5.52 -2.29 0.54
N CYS A 126 5.20 -1.23 1.29
CA CYS A 126 5.94 -0.82 2.47
C CYS A 126 5.78 -1.84 3.61
N GLU A 127 4.57 -2.34 3.87
CA GLU A 127 4.32 -3.35 4.92
C GLU A 127 5.06 -4.66 4.64
N PHE A 128 5.21 -5.00 3.35
CA PHE A 128 5.87 -6.23 2.92
C PHE A 128 7.36 -6.06 2.66
N PHE A 129 7.93 -4.89 2.93
CA PHE A 129 9.36 -4.64 2.80
C PHE A 129 10.08 -4.98 4.11
N LEU A 130 10.78 -6.12 4.12
CA LEU A 130 11.65 -6.55 5.21
C LEU A 130 13.10 -6.47 4.75
N CYS A 131 14.01 -5.98 5.61
CA CYS A 131 15.43 -6.01 5.29
C CYS A 131 16.01 -7.41 5.50
N ASP A 132 17.03 -7.77 4.70
CA ASP A 132 17.68 -9.08 4.73
C ASP A 132 18.08 -9.54 6.13
N GLU A 133 18.57 -8.62 6.97
CA GLU A 133 18.98 -8.96 8.33
C GLU A 133 17.78 -9.29 9.22
N ALA A 134 16.70 -8.53 9.10
CA ALA A 134 15.49 -8.79 9.86
C ALA A 134 14.85 -10.10 9.43
N GLU A 135 14.80 -10.39 8.13
CA GLU A 135 14.36 -11.69 7.63
C GLU A 135 15.22 -12.83 8.17
N LYS A 136 16.56 -12.72 8.10
CA LYS A 136 17.46 -13.74 8.63
C LYS A 136 17.23 -13.97 10.13
N LYS A 137 17.10 -12.92 10.93
CA LYS A 137 16.90 -13.05 12.38
C LYS A 137 15.54 -13.61 12.75
N ALA A 138 14.48 -13.19 12.06
CA ALA A 138 13.12 -13.64 12.36
C ALA A 138 12.86 -15.07 11.89
N PHE A 139 13.45 -15.49 10.77
CA PHE A 139 13.16 -16.78 10.15
C PHE A 139 14.19 -17.87 10.45
N ASN A 140 15.45 -17.53 10.77
CA ASN A 140 16.44 -18.54 11.10
C ASN A 140 16.08 -19.23 12.42
N GLY A 141 15.87 -20.55 12.36
CA GLY A 141 15.38 -21.32 13.50
C GLY A 141 13.87 -21.23 13.76
N ASN A 142 13.11 -20.51 12.92
CA ASN A 142 11.64 -20.42 13.01
C ASN A 142 10.97 -20.70 11.65
N PRO A 143 10.88 -21.98 11.24
CA PRO A 143 10.30 -22.37 9.95
C PRO A 143 8.80 -22.04 9.84
N ASP A 144 8.08 -22.04 10.96
CA ASP A 144 6.65 -21.74 10.99
C ASP A 144 6.39 -20.27 10.65
N ALA A 145 7.18 -19.35 11.22
CA ALA A 145 7.10 -17.92 10.87
C ALA A 145 7.42 -17.69 9.39
N LEU A 146 8.41 -18.39 8.83
CA LEU A 146 8.73 -18.31 7.41
C LEU A 146 7.59 -18.84 6.53
N GLN A 147 6.95 -19.94 6.93
CA GLN A 147 5.81 -20.50 6.20
C GLN A 147 4.62 -19.55 6.24
N GLN A 148 4.32 -18.97 7.40
CA GLN A 148 3.25 -17.98 7.56
C GLN A 148 3.53 -16.73 6.72
N TRP A 149 4.77 -16.22 6.72
CA TRP A 149 5.16 -15.10 5.86
C TRP A 149 4.93 -15.38 4.37
N LYS A 150 5.27 -16.59 3.90
CA LYS A 150 4.99 -17.01 2.52
C LYS A 150 3.49 -17.04 2.22
N LYS A 151 2.66 -17.49 3.16
CA LYS A 151 1.19 -17.44 3.02
C LYS A 151 0.70 -16.00 2.86
N PHE A 152 1.19 -15.07 3.67
CA PHE A 152 0.85 -13.65 3.54
C PHE A 152 1.30 -13.06 2.21
N LYS A 153 2.50 -13.39 1.71
CA LYS A 153 2.97 -12.94 0.40
C LYS A 153 2.09 -13.44 -0.74
N ASN A 154 1.61 -14.68 -0.67
CA ASN A 154 0.68 -15.24 -1.65
C ASN A 154 -0.71 -14.60 -1.54
N ALA A 155 -1.21 -14.42 -0.33
CA ALA A 155 -2.49 -13.73 -0.10
C ALA A 155 -2.45 -12.29 -0.61
N LYS A 156 -1.36 -11.55 -0.40
CA LYS A 156 -1.16 -10.20 -0.96
C LYS A 156 -1.41 -10.14 -2.46
N GLN A 157 -0.98 -11.15 -3.21
CA GLN A 157 -1.16 -11.20 -4.67
C GLN A 157 -2.64 -11.17 -5.07
N THR A 158 -3.55 -11.71 -4.26
CA THR A 158 -4.99 -11.68 -4.57
C THR A 158 -5.58 -10.27 -4.53
N TYR A 159 -4.87 -9.31 -3.94
CA TYR A 159 -5.29 -7.90 -3.89
C TYR A 159 -4.51 -7.01 -4.86
N THR A 160 -3.28 -7.39 -5.24
CA THR A 160 -2.35 -6.50 -5.96
C THR A 160 -1.87 -7.02 -7.32
N TRP A 161 -2.02 -8.30 -7.62
CA TRP A 161 -1.45 -8.91 -8.82
C TRP A 161 -2.54 -9.17 -9.88
N PRO A 162 -2.49 -8.52 -11.06
CA PRO A 162 -3.63 -8.48 -11.97
C PRO A 162 -3.70 -9.66 -12.95
N ASP A 163 -3.18 -10.82 -12.58
CA ASP A 163 -3.42 -12.09 -13.32
C ASP A 163 -4.87 -12.58 -13.17
N LYS A 164 -5.60 -11.99 -12.23
CA LYS A 164 -7.06 -12.02 -12.09
C LYS A 164 -7.58 -10.62 -11.76
N ILE A 165 -8.89 -10.48 -11.61
CA ILE A 165 -9.47 -9.22 -11.09
C ILE A 165 -9.11 -9.14 -9.60
N VAL A 166 -8.50 -8.02 -9.20
CA VAL A 166 -8.05 -7.80 -7.82
C VAL A 166 -8.58 -6.47 -7.27
N LEU A 167 -8.62 -6.35 -5.95
CA LEU A 167 -9.15 -5.16 -5.27
C LEU A 167 -8.51 -3.86 -5.76
N PHE A 168 -7.18 -3.83 -5.95
CA PHE A 168 -6.49 -2.61 -6.39
C PHE A 168 -6.93 -2.18 -7.79
N GLU A 169 -7.22 -3.13 -8.69
CA GLU A 169 -7.79 -2.84 -10.01
C GLU A 169 -9.22 -2.30 -9.90
N ILE A 170 -10.05 -2.89 -9.04
CA ILE A 170 -11.44 -2.46 -8.83
C ILE A 170 -11.49 -1.02 -8.31
N LEU A 171 -10.66 -0.68 -7.33
CA LEU A 171 -10.60 0.67 -6.77
C LEU A 171 -10.09 1.69 -7.80
N GLU A 172 -9.02 1.37 -8.54
CA GLU A 172 -8.57 2.24 -9.63
C GLU A 172 -9.68 2.45 -10.67
N ARG A 173 -10.36 1.38 -11.09
CA ARG A 173 -11.47 1.46 -12.05
C ARG A 173 -12.61 2.35 -11.56
N TYR A 174 -13.04 2.18 -10.31
CA TYR A 174 -14.12 2.97 -9.72
C TYR A 174 -13.85 4.48 -9.86
N PHE A 175 -12.67 4.94 -9.45
CA PHE A 175 -12.30 6.35 -9.53
C PHE A 175 -12.06 6.81 -10.98
N MET A 176 -11.50 5.95 -11.83
CA MET A 176 -11.36 6.25 -13.27
C MET A 176 -12.71 6.49 -13.94
N ASP A 177 -13.74 5.71 -13.59
CA ASP A 177 -15.09 5.86 -14.14
C ASP A 177 -15.75 7.18 -13.65
N MET A 178 -15.26 7.76 -12.55
CA MET A 178 -15.59 9.12 -12.08
C MET A 178 -14.72 10.22 -12.72
N GLY A 179 -13.84 9.88 -13.66
CA GLY A 179 -12.96 10.83 -14.35
C GLY A 179 -11.61 11.08 -13.66
N CYS A 180 -11.27 10.37 -12.59
CA CYS A 180 -9.96 10.47 -11.97
C CYS A 180 -8.86 9.94 -12.90
N LYS A 181 -7.69 10.58 -12.84
CA LYS A 181 -6.48 10.12 -13.53
C LYS A 181 -5.26 10.42 -12.70
N SER A 182 -4.60 9.37 -12.22
CA SER A 182 -3.36 9.49 -11.43
C SER A 182 -2.27 8.59 -12.02
N PRO A 183 -0.99 9.02 -12.02
CA PRO A 183 0.12 8.15 -12.40
C PRO A 183 0.31 6.96 -11.45
N LEU A 184 -0.31 6.99 -10.25
CA LEU A 184 -0.29 5.90 -9.28
C LEU A 184 -1.29 4.78 -9.60
N MET A 185 -2.12 4.95 -10.64
CA MET A 185 -3.04 3.91 -11.14
C MET A 185 -2.27 2.86 -11.95
N TYR A 186 -1.32 2.18 -11.29
CA TYR A 186 -0.35 1.31 -11.95
C TYR A 186 -1.00 0.09 -12.60
N LEU A 187 -2.14 -0.42 -12.10
CA LEU A 187 -2.82 -1.55 -12.75
C LEU A 187 -3.39 -1.14 -14.12
N HIS A 188 -3.62 0.16 -14.35
CA HIS A 188 -4.14 0.70 -15.60
C HIS A 188 -3.07 1.33 -16.50
N TYR A 189 -1.97 1.84 -15.94
CA TYR A 189 -0.97 2.60 -16.69
C TYR A 189 0.45 2.00 -16.70
N SER A 190 0.82 1.13 -15.75
CA SER A 190 2.15 0.50 -15.76
C SER A 190 2.25 -0.51 -16.91
N PRO A 191 3.18 -0.38 -17.87
CA PRO A 191 3.27 -1.30 -19.00
C PRO A 191 3.39 -2.77 -18.61
N GLY A 192 4.11 -3.07 -17.52
CA GLY A 192 4.28 -4.43 -17.01
C GLY A 192 2.97 -5.02 -16.47
N LEU A 193 2.29 -4.30 -15.59
CA LEU A 193 1.03 -4.75 -14.97
C LEU A 193 -0.12 -4.79 -15.98
N VAL A 194 -0.16 -3.84 -16.92
CA VAL A 194 -1.12 -3.83 -18.03
C VAL A 194 -0.95 -5.05 -18.93
N ARG A 195 0.29 -5.48 -19.20
CA ARG A 195 0.56 -6.69 -19.99
C ARG A 195 0.00 -7.94 -19.32
N ILE A 196 0.28 -8.12 -18.01
CA ILE A 196 -0.25 -9.24 -17.22
C ILE A 196 -1.77 -9.23 -17.24
N ARG A 197 -2.38 -8.06 -16.94
CA ARG A 197 -3.83 -7.89 -16.93
C ARG A 197 -4.49 -8.21 -18.27
N LYS A 198 -3.89 -7.79 -19.39
CA LYS A 198 -4.40 -8.13 -20.74
C LYS A 198 -4.22 -9.62 -21.04
N GLY A 199 -3.16 -10.23 -20.54
CA GLY A 199 -2.83 -11.66 -20.71
C GLY A 199 -3.79 -12.61 -19.98
N ARG A 200 -4.48 -12.17 -18.92
CA ARG A 200 -5.40 -13.02 -18.15
C ARG A 200 -6.58 -13.59 -18.95
N HIS A 201 -6.96 -12.94 -20.04
CA HIS A 201 -8.05 -13.39 -20.91
C HIS A 201 -7.59 -14.28 -22.06
N THR A 202 -6.28 -14.33 -22.36
CA THR A 202 -5.73 -15.14 -23.45
C THR A 202 -5.48 -16.61 -23.07
N GLU A 203 -5.40 -16.94 -21.78
CA GLU A 203 -5.16 -18.33 -21.33
C GLU A 203 -6.42 -19.21 -21.32
N VAL A 204 -7.63 -18.62 -21.37
CA VAL A 204 -8.90 -19.37 -21.40
C VAL A 204 -9.21 -19.92 -22.81
N SER A 205 -8.51 -19.45 -23.85
CA SER A 205 -8.78 -19.79 -25.24
C SER A 205 -7.96 -20.96 -25.80
N HIS A 206 -7.20 -21.69 -24.97
CA HIS A 206 -6.32 -22.80 -25.41
C HIS A 206 -6.64 -24.16 -24.77
N SER A 207 -7.76 -24.29 -24.04
CA SER A 207 -8.29 -25.57 -23.56
C SER A 207 -9.51 -26.02 -24.37
N GLY A 208 -9.35 -26.10 -25.69
CA GLY A 208 -10.35 -26.59 -26.63
C GLY A 208 -9.70 -27.41 -27.73
N PHE A 209 -9.35 -28.65 -27.40
CA PHE A 209 -9.23 -29.77 -28.33
C PHE A 209 -10.21 -30.85 -27.90
#